data_AF-A0A3D2SK11-F1
#
_entry.id   AF-A0A3D2SK11-F1
#
_cell.length_a   1.000
_cell.length_b   1.000
_cell.length_c   1.000
_cell.angle_alpha   90.00
_cell.angle_beta   90.00
_cell.angle_gamma   90.00
#
_symmetry.space_group_name_H-M   'P 1'
#
loop_
_entity.id
_entity.type
_entity.pdbx_description
1 polymer ?
#
loop_
_entity_poly.entity_id
_entity_poly.type
_entity_poly.pdbx_seq_one_letter_code
_entity_poly.pdbx_strand_id
1 'polypeptide(L)'
;MEKNRTVQKPLIVQTELGLEKQCIACKEFFPLDKEFWWHNGHTKKNGEKSWCAACKSCYNTYYKRRNNLSRSNNYKSDWEKNI
;
A
#
# COMPACT_ATOMS: atom_id res chain seq x y z
N MET A 1 -20.16 -12.32 14.11
CA MET A 1 -18.74 -11.93 14.32
C MET A 1 -18.49 -10.62 13.60
N GLU A 2 -18.74 -9.50 14.27
CA GLU A 2 -18.55 -8.15 13.72
C GLU A 2 -17.06 -7.84 13.52
N LYS A 3 -16.67 -7.60 12.27
CA LYS A 3 -15.33 -7.10 11.95
C LYS A 3 -15.29 -5.59 12.21
N ASN A 4 -15.08 -5.21 13.48
CA ASN A 4 -14.73 -3.84 13.85
C ASN A 4 -13.34 -3.49 13.31
N ARG A 5 -13.28 -3.11 12.03
CA ARG A 5 -12.05 -2.64 11.38
C ARG A 5 -11.80 -1.21 11.81
N THR A 6 -11.22 -1.03 13.00
CA THR A 6 -10.62 0.25 13.38
C THR A 6 -9.57 0.60 12.34
N VAL A 7 -9.80 1.65 11.55
CA VAL A 7 -8.82 2.15 10.58
C VAL A 7 -7.66 2.76 11.37
N GLN A 8 -6.73 1.91 11.79
CA GLN A 8 -5.55 2.35 12.51
C GLN A 8 -4.74 3.27 11.60
N LYS A 9 -4.58 4.54 12.01
CA LYS A 9 -3.70 5.49 11.34
C LYS A 9 -2.28 4.89 11.33
N PRO A 10 -1.53 4.98 10.22
CA PRO A 10 -0.16 4.49 10.19
C PRO A 10 0.65 5.23 11.26
N LEU A 11 1.21 4.45 12.19
CA LEU A 11 2.06 4.94 13.27
C LEU A 11 3.42 5.34 12.70
N ILE A 12 3.93 6.48 13.13
CA ILE A 12 5.30 6.94 12.87
C ILE A 12 5.99 7.00 14.22
N VAL A 13 7.18 6.42 14.32
CA VAL A 13 7.97 6.33 15.55
C VAL A 13 9.39 6.80 15.28
N GLN A 14 10.00 7.41 16.29
CA GLN A 14 11.42 7.77 16.28
C GLN A 14 12.18 6.67 17.03
N THR A 15 13.07 5.97 16.34
CA THR A 15 13.99 4.98 16.91
C THR A 15 15.42 5.53 16.93
N GLU A 16 16.36 4.78 17.50
CA GLU A 16 17.79 5.11 17.47
C GLU A 16 18.35 5.13 16.03
N LEU A 17 17.70 4.41 15.10
CA LEU A 17 18.06 4.36 13.68
C LEU A 17 17.38 5.45 12.84
N GLY A 18 16.47 6.23 13.43
CA GLY A 18 15.80 7.36 12.76
C GLY A 18 14.27 7.26 12.76
N LEU A 19 13.65 7.90 11.77
CA LEU A 19 12.20 7.89 11.61
C LEU A 19 11.74 6.62 10.92
N GLU A 20 10.85 5.88 11.57
CA GLU A 20 10.24 4.67 11.03
C GLU A 20 8.73 4.82 10.96
N LYS A 21 8.12 4.15 9.98
CA LYS A 21 6.68 4.17 9.75
C LYS A 21 6.13 2.75 9.65
N GLN A 22 4.95 2.52 10.22
CA GLN A 22 4.28 1.25 10.14
C GLN A 22 3.52 1.08 8.81
N CYS A 23 3.69 -0.05 8.15
CA CYS A 23 2.91 -0.42 6.96
C CYS A 23 1.49 -0.83 7.36
N ILE A 24 0.47 -0.22 6.74
CA ILE A 24 -0.93 -0.57 7.05
C ILE A 24 -1.30 -2.00 6.64
N ALA A 25 -0.54 -2.62 5.74
CA ALA A 25 -0.78 -3.96 5.21
C ALA A 25 -0.08 -5.07 6.02
N CYS A 26 1.25 -5.04 6.15
CA CYS A 26 2.01 -6.07 6.88
C CYS A 26 2.22 -5.76 8.38
N LYS A 27 1.91 -4.53 8.83
CA LYS A 27 2.06 -4.09 10.24
C LYS A 27 3.51 -4.01 10.76
N GLU A 28 4.50 -4.14 9.89
CA GLU A 28 5.91 -3.95 10.21
C GLU A 28 6.33 -2.48 10.08
N PHE A 29 7.40 -2.11 10.79
CA PHE A 29 8.03 -0.79 10.75
C PHE A 29 9.20 -0.80 9.77
N PHE A 30 9.31 0.26 8.98
CA PHE A 30 10.41 0.48 8.05
C PHE A 30 10.86 1.94 8.09
N PRO A 31 12.14 2.23 7.78
CA PRO A 31 12.64 3.59 7.62
C PRO A 31 11.73 4.44 6.72
N LEU A 32 11.45 5.68 7.12
CA LEU A 32 10.58 6.61 6.39
C LEU A 32 11.35 7.31 5.26
N ASP A 33 11.75 6.52 4.27
CA ASP A 33 12.53 6.98 3.12
C ASP A 33 11.95 6.52 1.77
N LYS A 34 12.65 6.91 0.70
CA LYS A 34 12.28 6.56 -0.68
C LYS A 34 12.60 5.11 -1.04
N GLU A 35 13.36 4.37 -0.24
CA GLU A 35 13.66 2.97 -0.47
C GLU A 35 12.42 2.12 -0.16
N PHE A 36 11.80 2.35 1.00
CA PHE A 36 10.67 1.55 1.48
C PHE A 36 9.28 2.10 1.11
N TRP A 37 9.17 3.39 0.76
CA TRP A 37 7.88 4.05 0.51
C TRP A 37 7.80 4.78 -0.84
N TRP A 38 6.59 4.78 -1.41
CA TRP A 38 6.22 5.70 -2.49
C TRP A 38 5.64 7.00 -1.92
N HIS A 39 5.69 8.09 -2.67
CA HIS A 39 4.88 9.27 -2.38
C HIS A 39 3.48 9.10 -2.98
N ASN A 40 2.44 9.58 -2.28
CA ASN A 40 1.05 9.41 -2.69
C ASN A 40 0.53 10.53 -3.61
N GLY A 41 1.42 11.39 -4.12
CA GLY A 41 1.08 12.51 -4.99
C GLY A 41 0.49 13.74 -4.27
N HIS A 42 0.16 13.63 -2.99
CA HIS A 42 -0.32 14.76 -2.20
C HIS A 42 0.85 15.51 -1.57
N THR A 43 0.76 16.84 -1.59
CA THR A 43 1.69 17.73 -0.90
C THR A 43 1.02 18.24 0.37
N LYS A 44 1.71 18.17 1.49
CA LYS A 44 1.26 18.72 2.78
C LYS A 44 1.26 20.25 2.71
N LYS A 45 0.59 20.90 3.66
CA LYS A 45 0.54 22.37 3.77
C LYS A 45 1.93 23.02 3.90
N ASN A 46 2.92 22.30 4.43
CA ASN A 46 4.31 22.75 4.58
C ASN A 46 5.17 22.52 3.32
N GLY A 47 4.59 22.06 2.20
CA GLY A 47 5.32 21.78 0.96
C GLY A 47 5.96 20.39 0.87
N GLU A 48 5.94 19.59 1.94
CA GLU A 48 6.48 18.24 1.90
C GLU A 48 5.58 17.27 1.15
N LYS A 49 6.20 16.36 0.38
CA LYS A 49 5.47 15.25 -0.24
C LYS A 49 4.99 14.27 0.82
N SER A 50 3.74 13.83 0.69
CA SER A 50 3.15 12.84 1.59
C SER A 50 3.52 11.42 1.17
N TRP A 51 3.80 10.58 2.15
CA TRP A 51 4.14 9.17 1.93
C TRP A 51 2.91 8.29 1.82
N CYS A 52 2.99 7.24 1.01
CA CYS A 52 1.98 6.20 0.91
C CYS A 52 1.80 5.47 2.24
N ALA A 53 0.60 4.95 2.49
CA ALA A 53 0.29 4.28 3.74
C ALA A 53 0.85 2.83 3.81
N ALA A 54 1.02 2.17 2.67
CA ALA A 54 1.64 0.84 2.56
C ALA A 54 3.08 0.92 2.00
N CYS A 55 3.96 0.02 2.43
CA CYS A 55 5.32 -0.10 1.91
C CYS A 55 5.30 -0.55 0.44
N LYS A 56 6.41 -0.36 -0.29
CA LYS A 56 6.50 -0.72 -1.72
C LYS A 56 6.14 -2.17 -2.00
N SER A 57 6.62 -3.11 -1.17
CA SER A 57 6.34 -4.54 -1.31
C SER A 57 4.84 -4.85 -1.21
N CYS A 58 4.13 -4.15 -0.31
CA CYS A 58 2.69 -4.33 -0.14
C CYS A 58 1.84 -3.40 -1.04
N TYR A 59 2.44 -2.42 -1.72
CA TYR A 59 1.70 -1.37 -2.42
C TYR A 59 0.77 -1.95 -3.49
N ASN A 60 1.33 -2.80 -4.37
CA ASN A 60 0.56 -3.41 -5.45
C ASN A 60 -0.56 -4.30 -4.91
N THR A 61 -0.27 -5.17 -3.93
CA THR A 61 -1.26 -6.12 -3.41
C THR A 61 -2.36 -5.44 -2.59
N TYR A 62 -2.02 -4.38 -1.85
CA TYR A 62 -2.98 -3.64 -1.02
C TYR A 62 -3.90 -2.72 -1.86
N TYR A 63 -3.34 -1.99 -2.84
CA TYR A 63 -4.10 -1.01 -3.62
C TYR A 63 -4.71 -1.59 -4.90
N LYS A 64 -4.06 -2.54 -5.60
CA LYS A 64 -4.60 -3.09 -6.87
C LYS A 64 -5.70 -4.13 -6.69
N ARG A 65 -5.84 -4.75 -5.51
CA ARG A 65 -6.96 -5.69 -5.24
C ARG A 65 -8.34 -5.05 -5.35
N ARG A 66 -8.47 -3.73 -5.13
CA ARG A 66 -9.76 -3.03 -5.34
C ARG A 66 -10.15 -2.86 -6.80
N ASN A 67 -9.18 -2.81 -7.72
CA ASN A 67 -9.45 -2.61 -9.15
C ASN A 67 -9.65 -3.93 -9.91
N ASN A 68 -9.30 -5.07 -9.32
CA ASN A 68 -9.45 -6.38 -9.97
C ASN A 68 -10.81 -7.03 -9.73
N LEU A 69 -11.64 -6.52 -8.81
CA LEU A 69 -13.03 -6.98 -8.68
C LEU A 69 -13.95 -6.49 -9.82
N SER A 70 -13.55 -5.46 -10.58
CA SER A 70 -14.26 -5.04 -11.81
C SER A 70 -13.63 -5.55 -13.10
N ARG A 71 -12.49 -6.23 -13.02
CA ARG A 71 -11.88 -6.96 -14.14
C ARG A 71 -11.92 -8.45 -13.82
N SER A 72 -13.08 -9.05 -14.02
CA SER A 72 -13.14 -10.46 -14.41
C SER A 72 -12.15 -10.63 -15.57
N ASN A 73 -11.00 -11.26 -15.30
CA ASN A 73 -10.03 -11.57 -16.33
C ASN A 73 -10.57 -12.75 -17.12
N ASN A 74 -11.33 -12.44 -18.17
CA ASN A 74 -11.60 -13.36 -19.25
C ASN A 74 -10.34 -13.41 -20.15
N TYR A 75 -9.23 -13.91 -19.61
CA TYR A 75 -8.06 -14.25 -20.41
C TYR A 75 -8.19 -15.72 -20.80
N LYS A 76 -8.75 -15.96 -22.00
CA LYS A 76 -8.63 -17.23 -22.70
C LYS A 76 -7.32 -17.22 -23.48
N SER A 77 -6.52 -18.26 -23.29
CA SER A 77 -5.38 -18.55 -24.17
C SER A 77 -5.89 -18.82 -25.60
N ASP A 78 -5.09 -18.57 -26.64
CA ASP A 78 -5.55 -18.76 -28.04
C ASP A 78 -6.01 -20.20 -28.34
N TRP A 79 -5.51 -21.18 -27.58
CA TRP A 79 -5.93 -22.57 -27.65
C TRP A 79 -7.38 -22.79 -27.21
N GLU A 80 -7.91 -21.94 -26.34
CA GLU A 80 -9.29 -22.02 -25.81
C GLU A 80 -10.31 -21.24 -26.66
N LYS A 81 -9.87 -20.56 -27.73
CA LYS A 81 -10.74 -19.81 -28.65
C LYS A 81 -11.16 -20.61 -29.88
N ASN A 82 -10.55 -21.77 -30.12
CA ASN A 82 -10.75 -22.61 -31.31
C ASN A 82 -11.29 -24.02 -30.99
N ILE A 83 -11.96 -24.20 -29.84
CA ILE A 83 -12.84 -25.36 -29.59
C ILE A 83 -14.29 -24.95 -29.79
#